data_AF-A0A955YD34-F1
#
_entry.id   AF-A0A955YD34-F1
#
_cell.length_a   1.000
_cell.length_b   1.000
_cell.length_c   1.000
_cell.angle_alpha   90.00
_cell.angle_beta   90.00
_cell.angle_gamma   90.00
#
_symmetry.space_group_name_H-M   'P 1'
#
loop_
_entity.id
_entity.type
_entity.pdbx_description
1 polymer ?
#
loop_
_entity_poly.entity_id
_entity_poly.type
_entity_poly.pdbx_seq_one_letter_code
_entity_poly.pdbx_strand_id
1 'polypeptide(L)'
;MSKLLKKGSKGEDVSALQKQLVQLGYAISVDGDFGPATEKAVLSLQTAFGYDVDGIVGPGTQKLVEAQIGYGWNATAPDATEKALRAQGKDPAAVAAEKGAPAKGK
;
A
#
# COMPACT_ATOMS: atom_id res chain seq x y z
N MET A 1 -23.08 -0.65 1.25
CA MET A 1 -22.70 0.53 2.06
C MET A 1 -21.18 0.52 2.19
N SER A 2 -20.45 1.23 1.32
CA SER A 2 -18.99 1.32 1.43
C SER A 2 -18.65 2.32 2.54
N LYS A 3 -18.08 1.81 3.64
CA LYS A 3 -17.64 2.64 4.76
C LYS A 3 -16.26 3.24 4.44
N LEU A 4 -16.14 4.55 4.53
CA LEU A 4 -14.85 5.25 4.44
C LEU A 4 -14.04 4.96 5.70
N LEU A 5 -12.84 4.40 5.54
CA LEU A 5 -11.92 4.15 6.65
C LEU A 5 -10.87 5.26 6.68
N LYS A 6 -10.68 5.87 7.85
CA LYS A 6 -9.75 6.97 8.08
C LYS A 6 -9.25 6.89 9.51
N LYS A 7 -8.27 7.72 9.87
CA LYS A 7 -7.80 7.80 11.26
C LYS A 7 -8.93 7.90 12.27
N GLY A 8 -8.87 7.02 13.28
CA GLY A 8 -9.89 6.86 14.30
C GLY A 8 -11.08 5.97 13.92
N SER A 9 -11.18 5.47 12.68
CA SER A 9 -12.10 4.39 12.32
C SER A 9 -11.70 3.10 13.01
N LYS A 10 -12.69 2.29 13.40
CA LYS A 10 -12.48 1.01 14.09
C LYS A 10 -13.47 -0.03 13.61
N GLY A 11 -13.10 -1.30 13.73
CA GLY A 11 -13.96 -2.45 13.47
C GLY A 11 -13.41 -3.42 12.43
N GLU A 12 -14.24 -4.39 12.04
CA GLU A 12 -13.86 -5.48 11.13
C GLU A 12 -13.35 -5.00 9.77
N ASP A 13 -13.92 -3.91 9.24
CA ASP A 13 -13.47 -3.30 7.99
C ASP A 13 -12.01 -2.84 8.07
N VAL A 14 -11.59 -2.29 9.22
CA VAL A 14 -10.21 -1.84 9.45
C VAL A 14 -9.29 -3.05 9.61
N SER A 15 -9.73 -4.08 10.33
CA SER A 15 -8.98 -5.33 10.45
C SER A 15 -8.75 -6.00 9.10
N ALA A 16 -9.76 -5.99 8.22
CA ALA A 16 -9.66 -6.51 6.86
C ALA A 16 -8.62 -5.72 6.04
N LEU A 17 -8.71 -4.39 6.06
CA LEU A 17 -7.72 -3.52 5.42
C LEU A 17 -6.30 -3.77 5.94
N GLN A 18 -6.13 -3.87 7.27
CA GLN A 18 -4.82 -4.12 7.86
C GLN A 18 -4.23 -5.46 7.41
N LYS A 19 -5.03 -6.53 7.35
CA LYS A 19 -4.59 -7.82 6.80
C LYS A 19 -4.14 -7.70 5.35
N GLN A 20 -4.88 -6.96 4.54
CA GLN A 20 -4.54 -6.72 3.15
C GLN A 20 -3.22 -5.94 3.00
N LEU A 21 -3.02 -4.90 3.81
CA LEU A 21 -1.76 -4.15 3.86
C LEU A 21 -0.59 -5.03 4.31
N VAL A 22 -0.79 -5.89 5.32
CA VAL A 22 0.23 -6.88 5.74
C VAL A 22 0.55 -7.85 4.62
N GLN A 23 -0.45 -8.33 3.90
CA GLN A 23 -0.25 -9.21 2.74
C GLN A 23 0.50 -8.52 1.60
N LEU A 24 0.28 -7.21 1.44
CA LEU A 24 1.06 -6.35 0.57
C LEU A 24 2.44 -6.00 1.14
N GLY A 25 2.86 -6.54 2.28
CA GLY A 25 4.20 -6.34 2.85
C GLY A 25 4.35 -5.20 3.85
N TYR A 26 3.27 -4.51 4.23
CA TYR A 26 3.37 -3.48 5.26
C TYR A 26 3.44 -4.11 6.65
N ALA A 27 4.50 -3.80 7.41
CA ALA A 27 4.67 -4.27 8.78
C ALA A 27 3.80 -3.44 9.76
N ILE A 28 2.49 -3.71 9.78
CA ILE A 28 1.52 -3.10 10.70
C ILE A 28 0.79 -4.18 11.52
N SER A 29 0.24 -3.77 12.65
CA SER A 29 -0.58 -4.63 13.50
C SER A 29 -2.03 -4.67 13.01
N VAL A 30 -2.67 -5.83 13.17
CA VAL A 30 -4.08 -6.07 12.79
C VAL A 30 -4.93 -6.04 14.07
N ASP A 31 -5.14 -4.83 14.57
CA ASP A 31 -5.87 -4.55 15.81
C ASP A 31 -7.31 -4.05 15.57
N GLY A 32 -7.67 -3.81 14.30
CA GLY A 32 -8.97 -3.24 13.94
C GLY A 32 -9.10 -1.77 14.27
N ASP A 33 -8.00 -1.09 14.60
CA ASP A 33 -7.93 0.33 14.89
C ASP A 33 -7.16 1.07 13.79
N PHE A 34 -7.79 2.08 13.19
CA PHE A 34 -7.14 2.88 12.16
C PHE A 34 -6.25 3.92 12.85
N GLY A 35 -5.11 3.43 13.33
CA GLY A 35 -4.08 4.22 13.99
C GLY A 35 -3.09 4.86 13.01
N PRO A 36 -2.07 5.55 13.54
CA PRO A 36 -1.06 6.23 12.72
C PRO A 36 -0.20 5.27 11.88
N ALA A 37 -0.03 4.01 12.32
CA ALA A 37 0.67 3.00 11.54
C ALA A 37 -0.12 2.60 10.29
N THR A 38 -1.42 2.35 10.44
CA THR A 38 -2.34 2.05 9.33
C THR A 38 -2.43 3.23 8.37
N GLU A 39 -2.56 4.46 8.89
CA GLU A 39 -2.58 5.69 8.09
C GLU A 39 -1.32 5.84 7.23
N LYS A 40 -0.14 5.63 7.82
CA LYS A 40 1.13 5.67 7.08
C LYS A 40 1.19 4.61 5.97
N ALA A 41 0.74 3.39 6.23
CA ALA A 41 0.71 2.33 5.23
C ALA A 41 -0.23 2.69 4.06
N VAL A 42 -1.41 3.24 4.36
CA VAL A 42 -2.37 3.70 3.35
C VAL A 42 -1.79 4.86 2.52
N LEU A 43 -1.20 5.86 3.16
CA LEU A 43 -0.57 6.99 2.48
C LEU A 43 0.56 6.52 1.57
N SER A 44 1.39 5.59 2.05
CA SER A 44 2.50 5.02 1.26
C SER A 44 1.98 4.26 0.04
N LEU A 45 0.90 3.49 0.21
CA LEU A 45 0.25 2.78 -0.89
C LEU A 45 -0.32 3.77 -1.92
N GLN A 46 -1.11 4.74 -1.47
CA GLN A 46 -1.70 5.77 -2.33
C GLN A 46 -0.63 6.55 -3.08
N THR A 47 0.45 6.92 -2.41
CA THR A 47 1.61 7.58 -3.01
C THR A 47 2.27 6.68 -4.06
N ALA A 48 2.42 5.38 -3.77
CA ALA A 48 3.08 4.44 -4.68
C ALA A 48 2.33 4.23 -6.00
N PHE A 49 1.01 4.34 -5.98
CA PHE A 49 0.16 4.18 -7.16
C PHE A 49 -0.38 5.50 -7.71
N GLY A 50 -0.02 6.64 -7.10
CA GLY A 50 -0.52 7.96 -7.50
C GLY A 50 -2.04 8.10 -7.40
N TYR A 51 -2.66 7.37 -6.46
CA TYR A 51 -4.11 7.33 -6.30
C TYR A 51 -4.52 8.07 -5.03
N ASP A 52 -5.04 9.30 -5.19
CA ASP A 52 -5.71 10.11 -4.16
C ASP A 52 -5.08 9.98 -2.75
N VAL A 53 -3.93 10.63 -2.53
CA VAL A 53 -3.09 10.54 -1.32
C VAL A 53 -3.69 11.33 -0.15
N ASP A 54 -4.91 10.99 0.24
CA ASP A 54 -5.66 11.64 1.32
C ASP A 54 -5.55 10.87 2.66
N GLY A 55 -4.98 9.66 2.64
CA GLY A 55 -4.91 8.79 3.83
C GLY A 55 -6.26 8.14 4.18
N ILE A 56 -7.28 8.36 3.34
CA ILE A 56 -8.62 7.79 3.48
C ILE A 56 -8.79 6.61 2.53
N VAL A 57 -9.28 5.50 3.08
CA VAL A 57 -9.62 4.29 2.32
C VAL A 57 -11.10 4.29 1.99
N GLY A 58 -11.41 4.80 0.80
CA GLY A 58 -12.72 4.64 0.16
C GLY A 58 -12.82 3.39 -0.71
N PRO A 59 -13.95 3.21 -1.43
CA PRO A 59 -14.14 2.08 -2.34
C PRO A 59 -13.10 2.04 -3.47
N GLY A 60 -12.61 3.20 -3.92
CA GLY A 60 -11.52 3.28 -4.90
C GLY A 60 -10.20 2.74 -4.36
N THR A 61 -9.79 3.19 -3.17
CA THR A 61 -8.58 2.70 -2.49
C THR A 61 -8.69 1.21 -2.14
N GLN A 62 -9.86 0.72 -1.73
CA GLN A 62 -10.10 -0.72 -1.49
C GLN A 62 -9.87 -1.55 -2.76
N LYS A 63 -10.46 -1.13 -3.88
CA LYS A 63 -10.22 -1.80 -5.17
C LYS A 63 -8.76 -1.78 -5.57
N LEU A 64 -8.06 -0.68 -5.33
CA LEU A 64 -6.63 -0.59 -5.59
C LEU A 64 -5.85 -1.63 -4.75
N VAL A 65 -6.12 -1.71 -3.45
CA VAL A 65 -5.51 -2.69 -2.53
C VAL A 65 -5.77 -4.13 -3.03
N GLU A 66 -7.03 -4.47 -3.31
CA GLU A 66 -7.41 -5.82 -3.77
C GLU A 66 -6.77 -6.16 -5.11
N ALA A 67 -6.79 -5.24 -6.07
CA ALA A 67 -6.14 -5.44 -7.36
C ALA A 67 -4.63 -5.68 -7.18
N GLN A 68 -4.00 -4.92 -6.30
CA GLN A 68 -2.55 -5.00 -6.08
C GLN A 68 -2.13 -6.30 -5.38
N ILE A 69 -2.99 -6.84 -4.51
CA ILE A 69 -2.83 -8.19 -3.98
C ILE A 69 -2.90 -9.22 -5.11
N GLY A 70 -3.87 -9.09 -6.01
CA GLY A 70 -4.01 -9.98 -7.17
C GLY A 70 -2.83 -9.90 -8.15
N TYR A 71 -2.18 -8.73 -8.26
CA TYR A 71 -0.97 -8.54 -9.05
C TYR A 71 0.33 -9.03 -8.35
N GLY A 72 0.25 -9.53 -7.12
CA GLY A 72 1.39 -10.10 -6.40
C GLY A 72 2.43 -9.06 -5.95
N TRP A 73 2.00 -7.81 -5.72
CA TRP A 73 2.89 -6.76 -5.24
C TRP A 73 3.27 -6.93 -3.78
N ASN A 74 4.47 -6.47 -3.44
CA ASN A 74 4.98 -6.51 -2.09
C ASN A 74 5.80 -5.25 -1.78
N ALA A 75 5.38 -4.48 -0.78
CA ALA A 75 6.04 -3.29 -0.22
C ALA A 75 7.42 -3.59 0.38
N THR A 76 7.66 -4.84 0.81
CA THR A 76 8.99 -5.28 1.26
C THR A 76 9.92 -5.66 0.11
N ALA A 77 9.44 -5.67 -1.14
CA ALA A 77 10.33 -5.73 -2.28
C ALA A 77 11.00 -4.35 -2.48
N PRO A 78 12.33 -4.26 -2.52
CA PRO A 78 13.05 -2.97 -2.61
C PRO A 78 12.63 -2.12 -3.83
N ASP A 79 12.14 -2.74 -4.90
CA ASP A 79 11.73 -2.07 -6.15
C ASP A 79 10.45 -1.20 -6.03
N ALA A 80 9.53 -1.55 -5.13
CA ALA A 80 8.19 -0.97 -5.08
C ALA A 80 8.16 0.45 -4.49
N THR A 81 9.00 0.70 -3.49
CA THR A 81 9.13 2.02 -2.86
C THR A 81 10.03 2.93 -3.70
N GLU A 82 11.03 2.37 -4.38
CA GLU A 82 11.91 3.12 -5.28
C GLU A 82 11.21 3.61 -6.55
N LYS A 83 10.34 2.80 -7.16
CA LYS A 83 9.57 3.22 -8.36
C LYS A 83 8.54 4.31 -8.03
N ALA A 84 7.91 4.22 -6.86
CA ALA A 84 6.99 5.22 -6.31
C ALA A 84 7.67 6.58 -6.03
N LEU A 85 8.90 6.54 -5.51
CA LEU A 85 9.70 7.74 -5.20
C LEU A 85 10.30 8.37 -6.46
N ARG A 86 10.71 7.56 -7.45
CA ARG A 86 11.30 7.99 -8.72
C ARG A 86 10.32 8.74 -9.63
N ALA A 87 9.02 8.50 -9.51
CA ALA A 87 7.98 9.25 -10.22
C ALA A 87 7.82 10.71 -9.72
N GLN A 88 8.43 11.06 -8.57
CA GLN A 88 8.32 12.38 -7.94
C GLN A 88 9.64 13.18 -7.86
N GLY A 89 10.69 12.74 -8.56
CA GLY A 89 11.93 13.53 -8.72
C GLY A 89 12.71 13.78 -7.43
N LYS A 90 12.64 12.87 -6.44
CA LYS A 90 13.44 12.91 -5.20
C LYS A 90 14.29 11.66 -5.12
N ASP A 91 15.59 11.83 -5.31
CA ASP A 91 16.58 10.77 -5.37
C ASP A 91 16.73 10.00 -4.05
N PRO A 92 16.64 8.66 -4.04
CA PRO A 92 17.24 7.83 -3.02
C PRO A 92 18.52 7.21 -3.62
N ALA A 93 19.52 8.04 -3.92
CA ALA A 93 20.81 7.55 -4.40
C ALA A 93 21.54 6.81 -3.26
N ALA A 94 21.33 5.50 -3.17
CA ALA A 94 22.29 4.46 -2.78
C ALA A 94 21.59 3.24 -2.15
N VAL A 95 21.23 2.23 -2.95
CA VAL A 95 21.39 0.78 -2.66
C VAL A 95 20.66 -0.07 -3.72
N ALA A 96 21.35 -0.40 -4.82
CA ALA A 96 21.77 -1.78 -5.14
C ALA A 96 20.65 -2.60 -5.84
N ALA A 97 20.66 -2.69 -7.16
CA ALA A 97 21.37 -3.74 -7.91
C ALA A 97 20.74 -5.14 -7.77
N GLU A 98 20.12 -5.57 -8.88
CA GLU A 98 19.97 -6.94 -9.36
C GLU A 98 18.70 -7.76 -9.02
N LYS A 99 18.00 -8.11 -10.12
CA LYS A 99 17.10 -9.26 -10.38
C LYS A 99 15.68 -9.29 -9.80
N GLY A 100 14.71 -9.30 -10.73
CA GLY A 100 13.48 -10.09 -10.53
C GLY A 100 12.20 -9.65 -11.23
N ALA A 101 12.23 -9.28 -12.53
CA ALA A 101 11.00 -9.16 -13.31
C ALA A 101 10.52 -10.56 -13.77
N PRO A 102 9.27 -11.00 -13.47
CA PRO A 102 8.63 -12.02 -14.29
C PRO A 102 8.06 -11.35 -15.54
N ALA A 103 8.69 -11.68 -16.66
CA ALA A 103 8.33 -11.30 -18.01
C ALA A 103 6.86 -11.65 -18.33
N LYS A 104 6.14 -10.69 -18.92
CA LYS A 104 4.88 -10.97 -19.64
C LYS A 104 5.27 -11.41 -21.05
N GLY A 105 5.33 -12.73 -21.26
CA GLY A 105 5.64 -13.36 -22.54
C GLY A 105 4.37 -13.77 -23.28
N LYS A 106 4.09 -13.02 -24.35
CA LYS A 106 3.27 -13.29 -25.56
C LYS A 106 1.97 -14.08 -25.44
#